data_AF-A0A133VMW6-F1
#
_entry.id   AF-A0A133VMW6-F1
#
_cell.length_a   1.000
_cell.length_b   1.000
_cell.length_c   1.000
_cell.angle_alpha   90.00
_cell.angle_beta   90.00
_cell.angle_gamma   90.00
#
_symmetry.space_group_name_H-M   'P 1'
#
loop_
_entity.id
_entity.type
_entity.pdbx_description
1 polymer ?
#
loop_
_entity_poly.entity_id
_entity_poly.type
_entity_poly.pdbx_seq_one_letter_code
_entity_poly.pdbx_strand_id
1 'polypeptide(L)'
;YKKRETIAGRDVYDIHHFFSHGYDYKEEIVEERTDQSALSYLKDLREFIEDKVTQKIIDQDLNFLLSNEKFQAIRKSLKQETLMLLKDKIERINENV
;
A
#
# COMPACT_ATOMS: atom_id res chain seq x y z
N TYR A 1 -9.98 6.18 2.85
CA TYR A 1 -10.11 7.66 2.75
C TYR A 1 -11.49 8.14 2.25
N LYS A 2 -11.93 7.83 1.01
CA LYS A 2 -13.18 8.35 0.39
C LYS A 2 -14.53 8.07 1.11
N LYS A 3 -14.57 7.27 2.18
CA LYS A 3 -15.82 7.00 2.95
C LYS A 3 -15.69 7.11 4.48
N ARG A 4 -14.48 7.22 5.05
CA ARG A 4 -14.28 7.18 6.51
C ARG A 4 -13.21 8.14 7.04
N GLU A 5 -12.55 8.92 6.19
CA GLU A 5 -11.48 9.90 6.55
C GLU A 5 -10.29 9.36 7.37
N THR A 6 -10.30 8.09 7.78
CA THR A 6 -9.17 7.44 8.46
C THR A 6 -8.32 6.70 7.43
N ILE A 7 -7.02 6.95 7.46
CA ILE A 7 -6.02 6.10 6.82
C ILE A 7 -5.80 4.92 7.75
N ALA A 8 -6.05 3.70 7.28
CA ALA A 8 -5.80 2.52 8.09
C ALA A 8 -4.39 2.01 7.82
N GLY A 9 -3.54 1.91 8.84
CA GLY A 9 -2.27 1.20 8.78
C GLY A 9 -2.44 -0.25 8.31
N ARG A 10 -3.61 -0.85 8.58
CA ARG A 10 -4.02 -2.14 8.01
C ARG A 10 -3.98 -2.15 6.48
N ASP A 11 -4.50 -1.11 5.81
CA ASP A 11 -4.53 -1.09 4.35
C ASP A 11 -3.10 -1.14 3.78
N VAL A 12 -2.16 -0.44 4.43
CA VAL A 12 -0.73 -0.46 4.06
C VAL A 12 -0.13 -1.85 4.28
N TYR A 13 -0.49 -2.51 5.38
CA TYR A 13 -0.08 -3.90 5.64
C TYR A 13 -0.62 -4.88 4.60
N ASP A 14 -1.90 -4.75 4.24
CA ASP A 14 -2.54 -5.60 3.24
C ASP A 14 -1.90 -5.38 1.85
N ILE A 15 -1.59 -4.13 1.48
CA ILE A 15 -0.86 -3.79 0.24
C ILE A 15 0.55 -4.39 0.25
N HIS A 16 1.29 -4.21 1.34
CA HIS A 16 2.63 -4.79 1.49
C HIS A 16 2.60 -6.31 1.33
N HIS A 17 1.68 -6.97 2.04
CA HIS A 17 1.49 -8.41 1.95
C HIS A 17 1.12 -8.82 0.53
N PHE A 18 0.25 -8.06 -0.14
CA PHE A 18 -0.17 -8.36 -1.50
C PHE A 18 1.01 -8.34 -2.48
N PHE A 19 1.81 -7.28 -2.47
CA PHE A 19 2.94 -7.12 -3.40
C PHE A 19 4.16 -7.96 -3.02
N SER A 20 4.43 -8.16 -1.73
CA SER A 20 5.57 -8.99 -1.27
C SER A 20 5.42 -10.46 -1.64
N HIS A 21 4.19 -10.95 -1.77
CA HIS A 21 3.90 -12.31 -2.23
C HIS A 21 3.87 -12.44 -3.76
N GLY A 22 4.08 -11.33 -4.49
CA GLY A 22 4.09 -11.34 -5.95
C GLY A 22 2.72 -11.59 -6.58
N TYR A 23 1.63 -11.29 -5.87
CA TYR A 23 0.30 -11.38 -6.46
C TYR A 23 0.14 -10.34 -7.57
N ASP A 24 -0.49 -10.77 -8.66
CA ASP A 24 -0.85 -9.88 -9.75
C ASP A 24 -2.30 -9.42 -9.60
N TYR A 25 -2.60 -8.28 -10.20
CA TYR A 25 -3.96 -7.73 -10.23
C TYR A 25 -4.36 -7.44 -11.66
N LYS A 26 -5.66 -7.48 -11.93
CA LYS A 26 -6.20 -7.11 -13.24
C LYS A 26 -6.34 -5.60 -13.29
N GLU A 27 -5.68 -4.95 -14.25
CA GLU A 27 -5.75 -3.50 -14.45
C GLU A 27 -7.19 -3.03 -14.71
N GLU A 28 -7.97 -3.83 -15.43
CA GLU A 28 -9.40 -3.62 -15.69
C GLU A 28 -10.22 -3.42 -14.40
N ILE A 29 -9.89 -4.16 -13.32
CA ILE A 29 -10.59 -4.02 -12.03
C ILE A 29 -10.21 -2.71 -11.34
N VAL A 30 -8.96 -2.27 -11.50
CA VAL A 30 -8.50 -0.99 -10.95
C VAL A 30 -9.22 0.13 -11.67
N GLU A 31 -9.29 0.08 -13.00
CA GLU A 31 -10.00 1.06 -13.82
C GLU A 31 -11.50 1.11 -13.50
N GLU A 32 -12.18 -0.04 -13.46
CA GLU A 32 -13.61 -0.15 -13.13
C GLU A 32 -13.95 0.47 -11.76
N ARG A 33 -13.05 0.31 -10.77
CA ARG A 33 -13.31 0.74 -9.39
C ARG A 33 -12.83 2.14 -9.08
N THR A 34 -11.89 2.68 -9.85
CA THR A 34 -11.22 3.94 -9.53
C THR A 34 -11.46 5.02 -10.58
N ASP A 35 -11.95 4.66 -11.76
CA ASP A 35 -12.03 5.51 -12.96
C ASP A 35 -10.64 6.07 -13.37
N GLN A 36 -9.57 5.37 -13.00
CA GLN A 36 -8.18 5.75 -13.27
C GLN A 36 -7.42 4.57 -13.86
N SER A 37 -6.48 4.85 -14.76
CA SER A 37 -5.55 3.81 -15.23
C SER A 37 -4.75 3.24 -14.08
N ALA A 38 -4.38 1.96 -14.17
CA ALA A 38 -3.61 1.29 -13.13
C ALA A 38 -2.33 2.05 -12.76
N LEU A 39 -1.63 2.63 -13.75
CA LEU A 39 -0.44 3.44 -13.53
C LEU A 39 -0.73 4.73 -12.74
N SER A 40 -1.79 5.47 -13.10
CA SER A 40 -2.17 6.69 -12.39
C SER A 40 -2.57 6.38 -10.96
N TYR A 41 -3.37 5.33 -10.78
CA TYR A 41 -3.82 4.89 -9.47
C TYR A 41 -2.66 4.49 -8.56
N LEU A 42 -1.68 3.74 -9.06
CA LEU A 42 -0.50 3.35 -8.28
C LEU A 42 0.37 4.55 -7.89
N LYS A 43 0.51 5.55 -8.78
CA LYS A 43 1.24 6.79 -8.46
C LYS A 43 0.53 7.55 -7.34
N ASP A 44 -0.79 7.73 -7.45
CA ASP A 44 -1.60 8.39 -6.44
C ASP A 44 -1.58 7.64 -5.11
N LEU A 45 -1.64 6.30 -5.15
CA LEU A 45 -1.54 5.45 -3.96
C LEU A 45 -0.19 5.61 -3.27
N ARG A 46 0.91 5.64 -4.04
CA ARG A 46 2.27 5.82 -3.51
C ARG A 46 2.41 7.19 -2.84
N GLU A 47 1.97 8.27 -3.50
CA GLU A 47 2.00 9.62 -2.94
C GLU A 47 1.12 9.73 -1.69
N PHE A 48 -0.07 9.14 -1.73
CA PHE A 48 -0.96 9.09 -0.57
C PHE A 48 -0.34 8.37 0.63
N ILE A 49 0.31 7.21 0.41
CA ILE A 49 1.01 6.49 1.50
C ILE A 49 2.17 7.32 2.02
N GLU A 50 2.94 7.97 1.14
CA GLU A 50 4.07 8.78 1.58
C GLU A 50 3.64 9.98 2.43
N ASP A 51 2.61 10.70 2.00
CA ASP A 51 2.19 11.95 2.64
C ASP A 51 1.31 11.73 3.88
N LYS A 52 0.49 10.68 3.86
CA LYS A 52 -0.59 10.50 4.84
C LYS A 52 -0.33 9.40 5.84
N VAL A 53 0.50 8.40 5.52
CA VAL A 53 0.82 7.31 6.45
C VAL A 53 2.00 7.71 7.31
N THR A 54 1.75 7.79 8.63
CA THR A 54 2.76 8.05 9.64
C THR A 54 3.03 6.79 10.46
N GLN A 55 4.19 6.73 11.11
CA GLN A 55 4.51 5.62 12.04
C GLN A 55 3.46 5.48 13.14
N LYS A 56 2.88 6.59 13.59
CA LYS A 56 1.81 6.59 14.60
C LYS A 56 0.57 5.83 14.12
N ILE A 57 0.15 6.04 12.87
CA ILE A 57 -1.00 5.32 12.27
C ILE A 57 -0.71 3.82 12.18
N ILE A 58 0.49 3.46 11.73
CA ILE A 58 0.93 2.06 11.65
C ILE A 58 0.90 1.42 13.05
N ASP A 59 1.47 2.08 14.04
CA ASP A 59 1.56 1.56 15.40
C ASP A 59 0.18 1.38 16.05
N GLN A 60 -0.75 2.32 15.82
CA GLN A 60 -2.10 2.30 16.39
C GLN A 60 -3.02 1.25 15.76
N ASP A 61 -2.80 0.91 14.48
CA ASP A 61 -3.68 -0.01 13.76
C ASP A 61 -3.13 -1.44 13.74
N LEU A 62 -1.82 -1.63 13.59
CA LEU A 62 -1.24 -2.97 13.48
C LEU A 62 -1.11 -3.70 14.82
N ASN A 63 -1.01 -2.97 15.95
CA ASN A 63 -0.88 -3.58 17.27
C ASN A 63 -2.12 -4.43 17.65
N PHE A 64 -3.30 -4.11 17.12
CA PHE A 64 -4.53 -4.88 17.31
C PHE A 64 -4.68 -6.00 16.26
N LEU A 65 -3.99 -5.90 15.12
CA LEU A 65 -4.10 -6.84 14.01
C LEU A 65 -3.14 -8.02 14.15
N LEU A 66 -1.95 -7.80 14.71
CA LEU A 66 -0.85 -8.75 14.73
C LEU A 66 -0.44 -9.11 16.16
N SER A 67 0.07 -10.33 16.35
CA SER A 67 0.82 -10.69 17.55
C SER A 67 1.98 -9.72 17.76
N ASN A 68 2.32 -9.41 19.01
CA ASN A 68 3.40 -8.47 19.34
C ASN A 68 4.72 -8.77 18.59
N GLU A 69 5.11 -10.04 18.46
CA GLU A 69 6.32 -10.43 17.72
C GLU A 69 6.28 -9.95 16.26
N LYS A 70 5.26 -10.36 15.50
CA LYS A 70 5.05 -9.94 14.11
C LYS A 70 4.93 -8.42 13.97
N PHE A 71 4.24 -7.77 14.92
CA PHE A 71 4.09 -6.33 14.94
C PHE A 71 5.44 -5.62 15.08
N GLN A 72 6.27 -6.01 16.05
CA GLN A 72 7.59 -5.40 16.25
C GLN A 72 8.52 -5.64 15.06
N ALA A 73 8.41 -6.79 14.40
CA ALA A 73 9.22 -7.12 13.23
C ALA A 73 8.94 -6.19 12.04
N ILE A 74 7.67 -5.90 11.75
CA ILE A 74 7.29 -5.22 10.50
C ILE A 74 7.07 -3.71 10.66
N ARG A 75 6.67 -3.21 11.84
CA ARG A 75 6.14 -1.85 11.99
C ARG A 75 7.08 -0.74 11.53
N LYS A 76 8.40 -0.92 11.65
CA LYS A 76 9.39 0.11 11.30
C LYS A 76 9.74 0.15 9.82
N SER A 77 9.65 -0.98 9.13
CA SER A 77 10.02 -1.09 7.72
C SER A 77 8.82 -1.08 6.78
N LEU A 78 7.62 -1.38 7.28
CA LEU A 78 6.39 -1.53 6.50
C LEU A 78 6.18 -0.42 5.47
N LYS A 79 6.23 0.85 5.90
CA LYS A 79 6.00 1.99 5.00
C LYS A 79 7.03 2.01 3.87
N GLN A 80 8.31 1.92 4.22
CA GLN A 80 9.41 2.03 3.26
C GLN A 80 9.41 0.86 2.27
N GLU A 81 9.20 -0.37 2.76
CA GLU A 81 9.08 -1.55 1.90
C GLU A 81 7.89 -1.44 0.96
N THR A 82 6.74 -0.96 1.44
CA THR A 82 5.54 -0.76 0.60
C THR A 82 5.81 0.26 -0.51
N LEU A 83 6.45 1.38 -0.19
CA LEU A 83 6.78 2.41 -1.17
C LEU A 83 7.77 1.92 -2.23
N MET A 84 8.70 1.05 -1.84
CA MET A 84 9.64 0.40 -2.76
C MET A 84 8.91 -0.57 -3.70
N LEU A 85 8.04 -1.43 -3.17
CA LEU A 85 7.24 -2.35 -3.97
C LEU A 85 6.35 -1.62 -4.99
N LEU A 86 5.71 -0.53 -4.57
CA LEU A 86 4.90 0.31 -5.45
C LEU A 86 5.74 0.99 -6.52
N LYS A 87 6.93 1.51 -6.16
CA LYS A 87 7.87 2.10 -7.12
C LYS A 87 8.27 1.10 -8.18
N ASP A 88 8.69 -0.10 -7.79
CA ASP A 88 9.11 -1.16 -8.71
C ASP A 88 7.97 -1.56 -9.67
N LYS A 89 6.73 -1.66 -9.17
CA LYS A 89 5.57 -1.97 -10.04
C LYS A 89 5.26 -0.83 -11.01
N ILE A 90 5.34 0.43 -10.57
CA ILE A 90 5.17 1.61 -11.44
C ILE A 90 6.23 1.62 -12.55
N GLU A 91 7.49 1.36 -12.21
CA GLU A 91 8.59 1.30 -13.19
C GLU A 91 8.36 0.18 -14.20
N ARG A 92 8.01 -1.04 -13.75
CA ARG A 92 7.67 -2.15 -14.65
C ARG A 92 6.51 -1.85 -15.58
N ILE A 93 5.48 -1.13 -15.13
CA ILE A 93 4.38 -0.74 -16.00
C ILE A 93 4.85 0.28 -17.04
N ASN A 94 5.66 1.27 -16.66
CA ASN A 94 6.19 2.26 -17.62
C ASN A 94 7.12 1.63 -18.67
N GLU A 95 7.89 0.58 -18.32
CA GLU A 95 8.77 -0.12 -19.27
C GLU A 95 8.02 -1.02 -20.26
N ASN A 96 6.78 -1.41 -19.96
CA ASN A 96 5.94 -2.25 -20.81
C ASN A 96 4.93 -1.46 -21.66
N VAL A 97 4.96 -0.12 -21.60
CA VAL A 97 4.16 0.82 -22.41
C VAL A 97 5.02 1.38 -23.54
#